data_AF-A0A2V9SPC4-F1
#
_entry.id   AF-A0A2V9SPC4-F1
#
_cell.length_a   1.000
_cell.length_b   1.000
_cell.length_c   1.000
_cell.angle_alpha   90.00
_cell.angle_beta   90.00
_cell.angle_gamma   90.00
#
_symmetry.space_group_name_H-M   'P 1'
#
loop_
_entity.id
_entity.type
_entity.pdbx_description
1 polymer ?
#
loop_
_entity_poly.entity_id
_entity_poly.type
_entity_poly.pdbx_seq_one_letter_code
_entity_poly.pdbx_strand_id
1 'polypeptide(L)'
;MIMNQPGEKMMTAFFHTLFVFGHRPWKVADPSARDHMGVGAFNLIRRSVYEAIGTYQALRMEILDDMKLGKVVKNAGYAQRNVFGADLISIRWAKGALGMVNNLTKNFYAVMSFQWPRTLASCVALVFLNVWPFVGVLLAHGWARLAYAIALASMFSIYVGISKHADVPPYYFALHPVSTTLFVYTMLRSMILTLGRGGVDWRGTFYPLEELRRGLV
;
A
#
# COMPACT_ATOMS: atom_id res chain seq x y z
N MET A 1 1.32 15.92 0.89
CA MET A 1 0.71 15.35 2.13
C MET A 1 1.30 16.07 3.32
N ILE A 2 0.46 16.54 4.25
CA ILE A 2 0.90 17.25 5.45
C ILE A 2 1.27 16.23 6.53
N MET A 3 2.49 16.31 7.06
CA MET A 3 3.02 15.43 8.11
C MET A 3 3.65 16.28 9.22
N ASN A 4 2.89 16.53 10.28
CA ASN A 4 3.31 17.40 11.38
C ASN A 4 4.00 16.61 12.50
N GLN A 5 3.79 15.29 12.59
CA GLN A 5 4.32 14.47 13.67
C GLN A 5 5.35 13.44 13.17
N PRO A 6 6.36 13.09 13.99
CA PRO A 6 7.35 12.08 13.61
C PRO A 6 6.73 10.72 13.25
N GLY A 7 5.68 10.31 13.95
CA GLY A 7 4.97 9.06 13.65
C GLY A 7 4.26 9.06 12.28
N GLU A 8 3.82 10.23 11.80
CA GLU A 8 3.23 10.39 10.47
C GLU A 8 4.31 10.20 9.40
N LYS A 9 5.46 10.87 9.55
CA LYS A 9 6.60 10.75 8.63
C LYS A 9 7.12 9.31 8.55
N MET A 10 7.30 8.68 9.70
CA MET A 10 7.74 7.29 9.83
C MET A 10 6.83 6.32 9.06
N MET A 11 5.52 6.33 9.38
CA MET A 11 4.56 5.41 8.76
C MET A 11 4.36 5.70 7.28
N THR A 12 4.39 6.98 6.88
CA THR A 12 4.23 7.39 5.47
C THR A 12 5.42 6.96 4.63
N ALA A 13 6.66 7.14 5.11
CA ALA A 13 7.85 6.69 4.38
C ALA A 13 7.87 5.18 4.18
N PHE A 14 7.52 4.41 5.22
CA PHE A 14 7.41 2.96 5.11
C PHE A 14 6.30 2.56 4.14
N PHE A 15 5.11 3.19 4.24
CA PHE A 15 4.00 2.94 3.33
C PHE A 15 4.38 3.25 1.88
N HIS A 16 5.02 4.39 1.61
CA HIS A 16 5.52 4.72 0.27
C HIS A 16 6.51 3.69 -0.25
N THR A 17 7.43 3.22 0.59
CA THR A 17 8.38 2.17 0.22
C THR A 17 7.63 0.92 -0.26
N LEU A 18 6.68 0.42 0.53
CA LEU A 18 5.89 -0.75 0.13
C LEU A 18 5.02 -0.49 -1.11
N PHE A 19 4.42 0.69 -1.19
CA PHE A 19 3.51 1.05 -2.28
C PHE A 19 4.21 1.13 -3.64
N VAL A 20 5.40 1.75 -3.66
CA VAL A 20 6.24 1.87 -4.87
C VAL A 20 6.63 0.50 -5.41
N PHE A 21 7.03 -0.44 -4.55
CA PHE A 21 7.41 -1.80 -5.00
C PHE A 21 6.22 -2.71 -5.27
N GLY A 22 5.12 -2.56 -4.51
CA GLY A 22 3.91 -3.35 -4.68
C GLY A 22 3.16 -3.03 -5.97
N HIS A 23 3.08 -1.74 -6.33
CA HIS A 23 2.32 -1.28 -7.51
C HIS A 23 3.18 -0.95 -8.73
N ARG A 24 4.50 -0.80 -8.56
CA ARG A 24 5.47 -0.56 -9.64
C ARG A 24 4.99 0.53 -10.62
N PRO A 25 4.78 1.78 -10.15
CA PRO A 25 4.18 2.86 -10.94
C PRO A 25 4.88 3.11 -12.29
N TRP A 26 6.18 2.81 -12.40
CA TRP A 26 6.96 2.93 -13.63
C TRP A 26 6.56 1.93 -14.73
N LYS A 27 5.93 0.79 -14.38
CA LYS A 27 5.45 -0.21 -15.35
C LYS A 27 4.03 0.04 -15.83
N VAL A 28 3.23 0.84 -15.13
CA VAL A 28 1.82 1.09 -15.46
C VAL A 28 1.66 1.62 -16.88
N ALA A 29 2.64 2.40 -17.34
CA ALA A 29 2.65 2.99 -18.66
C ALA A 29 2.85 1.98 -19.81
N ASP A 30 3.45 0.83 -19.52
CA ASP A 30 3.71 -0.21 -20.51
C ASP A 30 2.40 -0.97 -20.83
N PRO A 31 1.92 -0.98 -22.07
CA PRO A 31 0.70 -1.71 -22.47
C PRO A 31 0.75 -3.20 -22.17
N SER A 32 1.94 -3.82 -22.23
CA SER A 32 2.15 -5.25 -22.00
C SER A 32 2.17 -5.63 -20.51
N ALA A 33 2.43 -4.66 -19.63
CA ALA A 33 2.43 -4.89 -18.19
C ALA A 33 1.01 -4.96 -17.62
N ARG A 34 0.79 -5.93 -16.71
CA ARG A 34 -0.44 -6.07 -15.92
C ARG A 34 -0.50 -5.11 -14.71
N ASP A 35 0.58 -4.36 -14.50
CA ASP A 35 0.69 -3.36 -13.45
C ASP A 35 -0.32 -2.24 -13.66
N HIS A 36 -1.02 -1.91 -12.58
CA HIS A 36 -2.03 -0.88 -12.54
C HIS A 36 -1.90 -0.13 -11.23
N MET A 37 -2.45 1.06 -11.21
CA MET A 37 -2.41 1.94 -10.04
C MET A 37 -3.65 2.79 -10.01
N GLY A 38 -4.11 3.12 -8.82
CA GLY A 38 -5.15 4.11 -8.64
C GLY A 38 -5.02 4.66 -7.23
N VAL A 39 -5.31 5.94 -7.06
CA VAL A 39 -5.24 6.58 -5.76
C VAL A 39 -6.48 7.45 -5.63
N GLY A 40 -7.32 7.18 -4.62
CA GLY A 40 -8.59 7.87 -4.42
C GLY A 40 -8.49 9.38 -4.19
N ALA A 41 -7.28 9.91 -4.03
CA ALA A 41 -7.05 11.36 -4.04
C ALA A 41 -7.43 12.00 -5.39
N PHE A 42 -7.04 11.38 -6.51
CA PHE A 42 -7.37 11.90 -7.84
C PHE A 42 -7.20 10.83 -8.92
N ASN A 43 -8.27 10.58 -9.68
CA ASN A 43 -8.25 9.79 -10.92
C ASN A 43 -8.95 10.60 -12.02
N LEU A 44 -8.35 10.62 -13.22
CA LEU A 44 -8.96 11.24 -14.41
C LEU A 44 -9.15 10.19 -15.48
N ILE A 45 -10.38 10.03 -15.97
CA ILE A 45 -10.75 9.02 -16.96
C ILE A 45 -11.58 9.65 -18.07
N ARG A 46 -11.34 9.22 -19.32
CA ARG A 46 -12.19 9.61 -20.44
C ARG A 46 -13.57 9.00 -20.27
N ARG A 47 -14.63 9.80 -20.50
CA ARG A 47 -16.01 9.35 -20.37
C ARG A 47 -16.31 8.07 -21.15
N SER A 48 -15.89 8.00 -22.42
CA SER A 48 -16.09 6.81 -23.25
C SER A 48 -15.45 5.54 -22.66
N VAL A 49 -14.27 5.66 -22.07
CA VAL A 49 -13.59 4.55 -21.38
C VAL A 49 -14.33 4.18 -20.10
N TYR A 50 -14.75 5.18 -19.31
CA TYR A 50 -15.50 4.96 -18.06
C TYR A 50 -16.82 4.22 -18.28
N GLU A 51 -17.55 4.58 -19.36
CA GLU A 51 -18.77 3.89 -19.78
C GLU A 51 -18.46 2.48 -20.29
N ALA A 52 -17.41 2.31 -21.11
CA ALA A 52 -17.02 1.01 -21.67
C ALA A 52 -16.60 -0.02 -20.61
N ILE A 53 -16.02 0.41 -19.49
CA ILE A 53 -15.65 -0.47 -18.37
C ILE A 53 -16.80 -0.75 -17.39
N GLY A 54 -18.02 -0.28 -17.69
CA GLY A 54 -19.20 -0.51 -16.85
C GLY A 54 -19.32 0.44 -15.65
N THR A 55 -18.56 1.54 -15.63
CA THR A 55 -18.58 2.57 -14.58
C THR A 55 -18.27 2.03 -13.17
N TYR A 56 -18.58 2.79 -12.11
CA TYR A 56 -18.50 2.28 -10.73
C TYR A 56 -19.50 1.16 -10.43
N GLN A 57 -20.49 0.90 -11.29
CA GLN A 57 -21.38 -0.25 -11.09
C GLN A 57 -20.63 -1.58 -11.15
N ALA A 58 -19.61 -1.68 -12.00
CA ALA A 58 -18.73 -2.85 -12.04
C ALA A 58 -17.87 -3.02 -10.76
N LEU A 59 -17.69 -1.95 -9.99
CA LEU A 59 -16.84 -1.89 -8.78
C LEU A 59 -17.66 -1.68 -7.50
N ARG A 60 -18.99 -1.83 -7.54
CA ARG A 60 -19.88 -1.45 -6.43
C ARG A 60 -19.61 -2.18 -5.10
N MET A 61 -18.98 -3.35 -5.17
CA MET A 61 -18.62 -4.17 -4.01
C MET A 61 -17.11 -4.12 -3.70
N GLU A 62 -16.34 -3.31 -4.41
CA GLU A 62 -14.91 -3.17 -4.19
C GLU A 62 -14.63 -2.09 -3.16
N ILE A 63 -14.00 -2.47 -2.04
CA ILE A 63 -13.57 -1.52 -1.00
C ILE A 63 -12.43 -0.61 -1.50
N LEU A 64 -11.66 -1.10 -2.47
CA LEU A 64 -10.53 -0.41 -3.09
C LEU A 64 -10.86 -0.01 -4.53
N ASP A 65 -12.08 0.48 -4.74
CA ASP A 65 -12.61 0.89 -6.04
C ASP A 65 -11.68 1.87 -6.77
N ASP A 66 -11.01 2.75 -6.04
CA ASP A 66 -10.00 3.67 -6.55
C ASP A 66 -8.80 2.96 -7.20
N MET A 67 -8.23 1.96 -6.53
CA MET A 67 -7.10 1.15 -7.02
C MET A 67 -7.56 0.20 -8.13
N LYS A 68 -8.76 -0.38 -7.97
CA LYS A 68 -9.35 -1.35 -8.89
C LYS A 68 -9.81 -0.71 -10.19
N LEU A 69 -10.17 0.57 -10.19
CA LEU A 69 -10.45 1.32 -11.42
C LEU A 69 -9.29 1.22 -12.41
N GLY A 70 -8.06 1.43 -11.96
CA GLY A 70 -6.87 1.27 -12.80
C GLY A 70 -6.72 -0.15 -13.35
N LYS A 71 -7.02 -1.17 -12.52
CA LYS A 71 -7.01 -2.57 -12.93
C LYS A 71 -7.99 -2.85 -14.07
N VAL A 72 -9.24 -2.40 -13.94
CA VAL A 72 -10.27 -2.64 -14.95
C VAL A 72 -9.95 -1.90 -16.26
N VAL A 73 -9.46 -0.66 -16.18
CA VAL A 73 -8.99 0.10 -17.35
C VAL A 73 -7.91 -0.67 -18.11
N LYS A 74 -6.90 -1.18 -17.40
CA LYS A 74 -5.81 -1.95 -18.00
C LYS A 74 -6.27 -3.29 -18.57
N ASN A 75 -7.15 -4.01 -17.86
CA ASN A 75 -7.70 -5.27 -18.33
C ASN A 75 -8.58 -5.11 -19.57
N ALA A 76 -9.24 -3.96 -19.74
CA ALA A 76 -10.00 -3.61 -20.94
C ALA A 76 -9.13 -3.13 -22.11
N GLY A 77 -7.79 -3.16 -21.98
CA GLY A 77 -6.84 -2.80 -23.04
C GLY A 77 -6.56 -1.31 -23.18
N TYR A 78 -7.06 -0.47 -22.26
CA TYR A 78 -6.83 0.96 -22.29
C TYR A 78 -5.52 1.35 -21.60
N ALA A 79 -4.93 2.46 -22.05
CA ALA A 79 -3.72 2.99 -21.48
C ALA A 79 -3.98 3.66 -20.12
N GLN A 80 -3.05 3.47 -19.19
CA GLN A 80 -3.00 4.17 -17.93
C GLN A 80 -1.66 4.91 -17.78
N ARG A 81 -1.68 6.06 -17.11
CA ARG A 81 -0.50 6.87 -16.77
C ARG A 81 -0.64 7.38 -15.34
N ASN A 82 0.50 7.53 -14.66
CA ASN A 82 0.60 8.18 -13.36
C ASN A 82 1.46 9.43 -13.53
N VAL A 83 1.04 10.52 -12.91
CA VAL A 83 1.75 11.79 -12.94
C VAL A 83 1.88 12.32 -11.51
N PHE A 84 3.00 12.98 -11.21
CA PHE A 84 3.16 13.67 -9.93
C PHE A 84 2.42 15.00 -9.97
N GLY A 85 1.35 15.11 -9.18
CA GLY A 85 0.61 16.36 -8.97
C GLY A 85 1.13 17.14 -7.77
N ALA A 86 2.44 17.44 -7.74
CA ALA A 86 3.04 18.21 -6.65
C ALA A 86 2.33 19.56 -6.47
N ASP A 87 2.09 19.95 -5.22
CA ASP A 87 1.51 21.23 -4.82
C ASP A 87 0.08 21.55 -5.32
N LEU A 88 -0.59 20.61 -5.99
CA LEU A 88 -1.99 20.80 -6.43
C LEU A 88 -3.00 20.63 -5.28
N ILE A 89 -2.75 19.70 -4.36
CA ILE A 89 -3.64 19.38 -3.23
C ILE A 89 -2.80 19.01 -2.00
N SER A 90 -3.19 19.57 -0.84
CA SER A 90 -2.59 19.23 0.45
C SER A 90 -3.63 18.71 1.43
N ILE A 91 -3.41 17.49 1.93
CA ILE A 91 -4.24 16.88 2.98
C ILE A 91 -3.36 16.33 4.11
N ARG A 92 -3.86 16.44 5.35
CA ARG A 92 -3.32 15.69 6.49
C ARG A 92 -4.13 14.41 6.65
N TRP A 93 -3.66 13.34 6.03
CA TRP A 93 -4.42 12.09 5.89
C TRP A 93 -4.59 11.31 7.21
N ALA A 94 -3.55 11.30 8.05
CA ALA A 94 -3.55 10.63 9.34
C ALA A 94 -2.94 11.52 10.41
N LYS A 95 -3.38 11.35 11.66
CA LYS A 95 -2.80 11.99 12.84
C LYS A 95 -2.00 10.98 13.64
N GLY A 96 -0.67 11.12 13.66
CA GLY A 96 0.25 10.19 14.32
C GLY A 96 0.29 8.78 13.70
N ALA A 97 1.14 7.91 14.26
CA ALA A 97 1.30 6.54 13.78
C ALA A 97 0.00 5.71 13.94
N LEU A 98 -0.70 5.85 15.06
CA LEU A 98 -1.95 5.13 15.31
C LEU A 98 -3.11 5.61 14.43
N GLY A 99 -3.10 6.88 14.00
CA GLY A 99 -4.04 7.37 13.00
C GLY A 99 -3.88 6.63 11.68
N MET A 100 -2.63 6.39 11.26
CA MET A 100 -2.33 5.59 10.06
C MET A 100 -2.82 4.15 10.22
N VAL A 101 -2.49 3.52 11.35
CA VAL A 101 -2.95 2.16 11.69
C VAL A 101 -4.47 2.08 11.60
N ASN A 102 -5.20 3.02 12.20
CA ASN A 102 -6.66 3.04 12.17
C ASN A 102 -7.24 3.24 10.77
N ASN A 103 -6.65 4.12 9.96
CA ASN A 103 -7.08 4.33 8.58
C ASN A 103 -6.88 3.07 7.75
N LEU A 104 -5.68 2.48 7.81
CA LEU A 104 -5.32 1.29 7.06
C LEU A 104 -6.10 0.06 7.55
N THR A 105 -6.40 -0.05 8.84
CA THR A 105 -7.17 -1.17 9.41
C THR A 105 -8.51 -1.38 8.70
N LYS A 106 -9.13 -0.31 8.19
CA LYS A 106 -10.44 -0.39 7.52
C LYS A 106 -10.39 -1.18 6.20
N ASN A 107 -9.29 -1.05 5.46
CA ASN A 107 -9.24 -1.49 4.06
C ASN A 107 -8.14 -2.53 3.78
N PHE A 108 -7.21 -2.77 4.71
CA PHE A 108 -6.03 -3.60 4.40
C PHE A 108 -6.36 -5.06 4.09
N TYR A 109 -7.36 -5.64 4.75
CA TYR A 109 -7.76 -7.01 4.44
C TYR A 109 -8.39 -7.15 3.04
N ALA A 110 -9.00 -6.07 2.53
CA ALA A 110 -9.47 -6.00 1.14
C ALA A 110 -8.30 -5.98 0.14
N VAL A 111 -7.15 -5.36 0.49
CA VAL A 111 -5.92 -5.42 -0.31
C VAL A 111 -5.47 -6.87 -0.50
N MET A 112 -5.63 -7.69 0.55
CA MET A 112 -5.33 -9.13 0.51
C MET A 112 -6.48 -9.97 -0.07
N SER A 113 -7.47 -9.34 -0.72
CA SER A 113 -8.64 -9.97 -1.31
C SER A 113 -9.44 -10.83 -0.32
N PHE A 114 -9.45 -10.44 0.97
CA PHE A 114 -10.12 -11.16 2.04
C PHE A 114 -9.65 -12.62 2.22
N GLN A 115 -8.39 -12.90 1.87
CA GLN A 115 -7.75 -14.21 2.01
C GLN A 115 -6.79 -14.21 3.21
N TRP A 116 -7.16 -14.93 4.27
CA TRP A 116 -6.32 -15.05 5.45
C TRP A 116 -4.95 -15.71 5.17
N PRO A 117 -4.80 -16.74 4.31
CA PRO A 117 -3.48 -17.35 4.09
C PRO A 117 -2.54 -16.37 3.40
N ARG A 118 -3.06 -15.63 2.41
CA ARG A 118 -2.32 -14.57 1.71
C ARG A 118 -1.88 -13.47 2.68
N THR A 119 -2.76 -13.10 3.62
CA THR A 119 -2.46 -12.09 4.64
C THR A 119 -1.32 -12.55 5.55
N LEU A 120 -1.40 -13.78 6.08
CA LEU A 120 -0.34 -14.32 6.94
C LEU A 120 0.98 -14.50 6.20
N ALA A 121 0.96 -15.05 4.98
CA ALA A 121 2.15 -15.20 4.15
C ALA A 121 2.80 -13.83 3.86
N SER A 122 1.99 -12.80 3.59
CA SER A 122 2.47 -11.43 3.38
C SER A 122 3.07 -10.84 4.66
N CYS A 123 2.48 -11.09 5.83
CA CYS A 123 3.06 -10.67 7.11
C CYS A 123 4.44 -11.31 7.34
N VAL A 124 4.56 -12.64 7.13
CA VAL A 124 5.84 -13.35 7.28
C VAL A 124 6.87 -12.81 6.28
N ALA A 125 6.48 -12.64 5.02
CA ALA A 125 7.36 -12.08 3.99
C ALA A 125 7.81 -10.66 4.35
N LEU A 126 6.92 -9.81 4.87
CA LEU A 126 7.27 -8.46 5.31
C LEU A 126 8.29 -8.48 6.44
N VAL A 127 8.08 -9.29 7.48
CA VAL A 127 9.05 -9.40 8.59
C VAL A 127 10.39 -9.93 8.08
N PHE A 128 10.37 -11.00 7.27
CA PHE A 128 11.58 -11.58 6.73
C PHE A 128 12.35 -10.59 5.83
N LEU A 129 11.69 -9.92 4.90
CA LEU A 129 12.37 -9.05 3.95
C LEU A 129 12.78 -7.69 4.55
N ASN A 130 12.03 -7.18 5.54
CA ASN A 130 12.24 -5.82 6.04
C ASN A 130 12.92 -5.76 7.41
N VAL A 131 12.82 -6.81 8.24
CA VAL A 131 13.46 -6.87 9.57
C VAL A 131 14.71 -7.73 9.54
N TRP A 132 14.68 -8.87 8.84
CA TRP A 132 15.81 -9.81 8.83
C TRP A 132 17.13 -9.19 8.35
N PRO A 133 17.18 -8.26 7.36
CA PRO A 133 18.44 -7.62 6.99
C PRO A 133 19.12 -6.85 8.13
N PHE A 134 18.35 -6.26 9.05
CA PHE A 134 18.88 -5.55 10.22
C PHE A 134 19.47 -6.52 11.24
N VAL A 135 18.86 -7.68 11.43
CA VAL A 135 19.37 -8.72 12.33
C VAL A 135 20.58 -9.41 11.68
N GLY A 136 20.48 -9.75 10.40
CA GLY A 136 21.48 -10.46 9.63
C GLY A 136 22.80 -9.70 9.53
N VAL A 137 22.79 -8.37 9.40
CA VAL A 137 24.06 -7.61 9.36
C VAL A 137 24.83 -7.63 10.68
N LEU A 138 24.13 -7.86 11.80
CA LEU A 138 24.72 -7.93 13.14
C LEU A 138 25.20 -9.35 13.49
N LEU A 139 24.45 -10.37 13.07
CA LEU A 139 24.72 -11.77 13.44
C LEU A 139 25.50 -12.57 12.38
N ALA A 140 25.46 -12.16 11.11
CA ALA A 140 26.15 -12.90 10.06
C ALA A 140 27.64 -12.58 10.01
N HIS A 141 28.43 -13.57 9.61
CA HIS A 141 29.87 -13.46 9.42
C HIS A 141 30.27 -13.70 7.95
N GLY A 142 31.45 -13.21 7.57
CA GLY A 142 31.99 -13.37 6.22
C GLY A 142 31.10 -12.76 5.12
N TRP A 143 31.03 -13.44 3.97
CA TRP A 143 30.31 -12.96 2.78
C TRP A 143 28.80 -12.82 2.97
N ALA A 144 28.19 -13.57 3.91
CA ALA A 144 26.77 -13.44 4.21
C ALA A 144 26.43 -12.04 4.77
N ARG A 145 27.33 -11.44 5.56
CA ARG A 145 27.17 -10.08 6.09
C ARG A 145 27.12 -9.04 4.98
N LEU A 146 27.87 -9.25 3.90
CA LEU A 146 27.87 -8.35 2.74
C LEU A 146 26.51 -8.33 2.04
N ALA A 147 25.85 -9.49 1.87
CA ALA A 147 24.52 -9.56 1.28
C ALA A 147 23.48 -8.76 2.09
N TYR A 148 23.53 -8.87 3.43
CA TYR A 148 22.67 -8.07 4.30
C TYR A 148 23.00 -6.58 4.26
N ALA A 149 24.28 -6.21 4.21
CA ALA A 149 24.70 -4.82 4.05
C ALA A 149 24.18 -4.21 2.72
N ILE A 150 24.25 -4.96 1.61
CA ILE A 150 23.72 -4.53 0.31
C ILE A 150 22.19 -4.36 0.38
N ALA A 151 21.48 -5.28 1.04
CA ALA A 151 20.03 -5.15 1.22
C ALA A 151 19.69 -3.87 2.02
N LEU A 152 20.37 -3.61 3.12
CA LEU A 152 20.16 -2.39 3.93
C LEU A 152 20.51 -1.12 3.15
N ALA A 153 21.62 -1.12 2.39
CA ALA A 153 21.99 0.00 1.52
C ALA A 153 20.94 0.26 0.43
N SER A 154 20.36 -0.79 -0.15
CA SER A 154 19.29 -0.69 -1.14
C SER A 154 18.03 -0.10 -0.51
N MET A 155 17.65 -0.58 0.67
CA MET A 155 16.52 -0.03 1.44
C MET A 155 16.74 1.44 1.79
N PHE A 156 17.94 1.81 2.26
CA PHE A 156 18.29 3.20 2.56
C PHE A 156 18.25 4.10 1.33
N SER A 157 18.69 3.60 0.17
CA SER A 157 18.64 4.35 -1.10
C SER A 157 17.21 4.70 -1.51
N ILE A 158 16.23 3.84 -1.19
CA ILE A 158 14.81 4.13 -1.40
C ILE A 158 14.35 5.29 -0.50
N TYR A 159 14.78 5.32 0.76
CA TYR A 159 14.48 6.42 1.68
C TYR A 159 15.09 7.75 1.20
N VAL A 160 16.30 7.71 0.64
CA VAL A 160 16.90 8.87 -0.03
C VAL A 160 16.05 9.31 -1.22
N GLY A 161 15.59 8.38 -2.05
CA GLY A 161 14.68 8.69 -3.16
C GLY A 161 13.37 9.34 -2.71
N ILE A 162 12.73 8.81 -1.67
CA ILE A 162 11.50 9.36 -1.08
C ILE A 162 11.74 10.78 -0.55
N SER A 163 12.85 11.01 0.14
CA SER A 163 13.18 12.32 0.73
C SER A 163 13.32 13.46 -0.30
N LYS A 164 13.56 13.13 -1.58
CA LYS A 164 13.62 14.11 -2.67
C LYS A 164 12.24 14.61 -3.11
N HIS A 165 11.18 13.86 -2.80
CA HIS A 165 9.82 14.14 -3.26
C HIS A 165 8.81 14.29 -2.12
N ALA A 166 9.19 13.98 -0.89
CA ALA A 166 8.37 14.12 0.30
C ALA A 166 9.20 14.70 1.45
N ASP A 167 8.55 15.46 2.34
CA ASP A 167 9.15 15.97 3.58
C ASP A 167 9.35 14.85 4.62
N VAL A 168 10.17 13.86 4.27
CA VAL A 168 10.61 12.77 5.14
C VAL A 168 12.12 12.60 5.02
N PRO A 169 12.89 12.98 6.05
CA PRO A 169 14.33 12.77 6.07
C PRO A 169 14.72 11.28 5.93
N PRO A 170 15.84 10.96 5.24
CA PRO A 170 16.27 9.57 5.04
C PRO A 170 16.54 8.79 6.33
N TYR A 171 16.90 9.48 7.43
CA TYR A 171 17.19 8.83 8.71
C TYR A 171 16.00 8.08 9.32
N TYR A 172 14.77 8.34 8.85
CA TYR A 172 13.59 7.54 9.22
C TYR A 172 13.74 6.06 8.84
N PHE A 173 14.70 5.71 7.98
CA PHE A 173 15.16 4.34 7.77
C PHE A 173 15.53 3.60 9.07
N ALA A 174 16.07 4.29 10.08
CA ALA A 174 16.38 3.65 11.37
C ALA A 174 15.12 3.13 12.09
N LEU A 175 13.95 3.73 11.80
CA LEU A 175 12.65 3.32 12.34
C LEU A 175 11.92 2.32 11.41
N HIS A 176 12.59 1.81 10.38
CA HIS A 176 12.02 0.86 9.43
C HIS A 176 11.54 -0.45 10.10
N PRO A 177 12.29 -1.07 11.03
CA PRO A 177 11.80 -2.27 11.73
C PRO A 177 10.54 -1.99 12.56
N VAL A 178 10.50 -0.84 13.25
CA VAL A 178 9.32 -0.42 14.05
C VAL A 178 8.11 -0.21 13.14
N SER A 179 8.31 0.47 12.01
CA SER A 179 7.26 0.68 11.00
C SER A 179 6.74 -0.63 10.44
N THR A 180 7.64 -1.59 10.17
CA THR A 180 7.29 -2.94 9.70
C THR A 180 6.38 -3.64 10.71
N THR A 181 6.74 -3.63 11.98
CA THR A 181 5.94 -4.27 13.05
C THR A 181 4.56 -3.63 13.16
N LEU A 182 4.47 -2.29 13.13
CA LEU A 182 3.17 -1.60 13.15
C LEU A 182 2.32 -1.91 11.92
N PHE A 183 2.95 -2.09 10.76
CA PHE A 183 2.26 -2.44 9.53
C PHE A 183 1.73 -3.88 9.56
N VAL A 184 2.55 -4.83 10.01
CA VAL A 184 2.11 -6.22 10.24
C VAL A 184 0.98 -6.27 11.26
N TYR A 185 1.08 -5.53 12.37
CA TYR A 185 0.00 -5.37 13.33
C TYR A 185 -1.28 -4.84 12.66
N THR A 186 -1.16 -3.84 11.79
CA THR A 186 -2.30 -3.27 11.05
C THR A 186 -2.96 -4.30 10.14
N MET A 187 -2.16 -5.09 9.41
CA MET A 187 -2.66 -6.16 8.53
C MET A 187 -3.44 -7.22 9.32
N LEU A 188 -2.84 -7.71 10.42
CA LEU A 188 -3.46 -8.70 11.29
C LEU A 188 -4.73 -8.15 11.95
N ARG A 189 -4.67 -6.92 12.46
CA ARG A 189 -5.82 -6.24 13.06
C ARG A 189 -6.96 -6.07 12.07
N SER A 190 -6.67 -5.65 10.84
CA SER A 190 -7.66 -5.52 9.76
C SER A 190 -8.34 -6.85 9.48
N MET A 191 -7.56 -7.93 9.35
CA MET A 191 -8.06 -9.29 9.13
C MET A 191 -8.92 -9.77 10.29
N ILE A 192 -8.41 -9.70 11.53
CA ILE A 192 -9.11 -10.20 12.72
C ILE A 192 -10.44 -9.46 12.94
N LEU A 193 -10.44 -8.13 12.81
CA LEU A 193 -11.67 -7.35 12.97
C LEU A 193 -12.69 -7.65 11.87
N THR A 194 -12.25 -7.77 10.62
CA THR A 194 -13.17 -8.08 9.50
C THR A 194 -13.76 -9.49 9.63
N LEU A 195 -12.94 -10.47 10.02
CA LEU A 195 -13.38 -11.84 10.25
C LEU A 195 -14.32 -11.92 11.46
N GLY A 196 -13.97 -11.29 12.58
CA GLY A 196 -14.78 -11.31 13.80
C GLY A 196 -16.13 -10.59 13.65
N ARG A 197 -16.23 -9.59 12.76
CA ARG A 197 -17.48 -8.90 12.44
C ARG A 197 -18.26 -9.57 11.30
N GLY A 198 -17.65 -10.50 10.56
CA GLY A 198 -18.26 -11.08 9.37
C GLY A 198 -18.40 -10.10 8.19
N GLY A 199 -17.68 -8.98 8.19
CA GLY A 199 -17.83 -7.92 7.19
C GLY A 199 -17.12 -6.63 7.54
N VAL A 200 -17.31 -5.61 6.71
CA VAL A 200 -16.71 -4.27 6.88
C VAL A 200 -17.82 -3.23 7.04
N ASP A 201 -17.72 -2.41 8.09
CA ASP A 201 -18.53 -1.21 8.21
C ASP A 201 -17.84 -0.05 7.49
N TRP A 202 -18.56 0.56 6.57
CA TRP A 202 -18.11 1.75 5.86
C TRP A 202 -19.18 2.82 5.88
N ARG A 203 -18.87 3.94 6.55
CA ARG A 203 -19.75 5.12 6.68
C ARG A 203 -21.16 4.78 7.20
N GLY A 204 -21.28 3.79 8.09
CA GLY A 204 -22.56 3.36 8.67
C GLY A 204 -23.32 2.35 7.82
N THR A 205 -22.75 1.89 6.71
CA THR A 205 -23.27 0.77 5.93
C THR A 205 -22.41 -0.46 6.19
N PHE A 206 -23.04 -1.57 6.58
CA PHE A 206 -22.35 -2.84 6.79
C PHE A 206 -22.34 -3.66 5.50
N TYR A 207 -21.16 -4.10 5.08
CA TYR A 207 -20.94 -4.94 3.91
C TYR A 207 -20.52 -6.34 4.34
N PRO A 208 -21.36 -7.38 4.11
CA PRO A 208 -21.03 -8.75 4.47
C PRO A 208 -19.80 -9.27 3.72
N LEU A 209 -18.95 -10.02 4.43
CA LEU A 209 -17.71 -10.56 3.88
C LEU A 209 -17.93 -11.49 2.68
N GLU A 210 -19.02 -12.25 2.68
CA GLU A 210 -19.37 -13.14 1.57
C GLU A 210 -19.67 -12.36 0.29
N GLU A 211 -20.43 -11.28 0.39
CA GLU A 211 -20.76 -10.42 -0.75
C GLU A 211 -19.52 -9.70 -1.27
N LEU A 212 -18.68 -9.19 -0.36
CA LEU A 212 -17.40 -8.58 -0.71
C LEU A 212 -16.48 -9.55 -1.45
N ARG A 213 -16.43 -10.82 -1.04
CA ARG A 213 -15.65 -11.86 -1.73
C ARG A 213 -16.20 -12.20 -3.11
N ARG A 214 -17.53 -12.23 -3.28
CA ARG A 214 -18.18 -12.48 -4.57
C ARG A 214 -17.99 -11.31 -5.55
N GLY A 215 -17.88 -10.09 -5.03
CA GLY A 215 -17.73 -8.87 -5.80
C GLY A 215 -16.30 -8.50 -6.18
N LEU A 216 -15.32 -9.37 -5.92
CA LEU A 216 -13.91 -9.10 -6.25
C LEU A 216 -13.67 -9.11 -7.77
N VAL A 217 -12.95 -8.09 -8.24
CA VAL A 217 -12.53 -7.88 -9.64
C VAL A 217 -11.02 -8.01 -9.80
#